data_AF-A0A0T6AZU0-F1
#
_entry.id   AF-A0A0T6AZU0-F1
#
_cell.length_a   1.000
_cell.length_b   1.000
_cell.length_c   1.000
_cell.angle_alpha   90.00
_cell.angle_beta   90.00
_cell.angle_gamma   90.00
#
_symmetry.space_group_name_H-M   'P 1'
#
loop_
_entity.id
_entity.type
_entity.pdbx_description
1 polymer ?
#
loop_
_entity_poly.entity_id
_entity_poly.type
_entity_poly.pdbx_seq_one_letter_code
_entity_poly.pdbx_strand_id
1 'polypeptide(L)'
;EMLSIMQRPEQDRTVAVTNALRTIFLETSATSMPEHRKIIVDRLIALMEYITFDKMNGFKSVIHNWVSTGKLDNNITECLFQYFTKKQDVTDYISLKALQLLILIAPAKKTIVRKNLYLISEVVFGKRGIDDMIVFSETCKLVTAGAAEHQQITDKKPPFKLKPTDSIWGHIINILYKHFENSQIPHYNSAVSSAIGLIYTLCSKPEETCETIINTISEKIGLQNGEEGQRHIPCFILIRLCILLAEVAIGQLSFLDETVYKEIKRRLHVTLEKASTKSKTKRNVQDFSSASWSRKNANTSTFAVTAEDGDESVLEGAQADDSEADFILNVLENKIVTSPTSLGAFAPVVATICKNPDKYDDEYLQCVAVQCLLRYMLVSSKFCSSNIKLIFTILEKTKYFEVKCIIIINLGDLLERFPNIIEPWSLYIYNRLNDTNLKVQKTTFYCIAKLLLRDMLRVKSHIAFMAVFISETSNDLSDMSKNFFNALSVKDNHLYNVLPDIFSHIITVKDINED
;
A
#
# COMPACT_ATOMS: atom_id res chain seq x y z
N GLU A 1 27.75 -3.82 1.88
CA GLU A 1 28.33 -2.46 1.97
C GLU A 1 28.09 -1.63 0.73
N MET A 2 28.42 -2.11 -0.48
CA MET A 2 28.20 -1.35 -1.73
C MET A 2 26.75 -0.87 -1.91
N LEU A 3 25.75 -1.70 -1.60
CA LEU A 3 24.34 -1.31 -1.66
C LEU A 3 23.96 -0.21 -0.64
N SER A 4 24.65 -0.13 0.49
CA SER A 4 24.44 0.92 1.51
C SER A 4 24.99 2.27 1.03
N ILE A 5 26.04 2.27 0.20
CA ILE A 5 26.60 3.48 -0.41
C ILE A 5 25.60 4.13 -1.39
N MET A 6 24.75 3.32 -2.03
CA MET A 6 23.70 3.81 -2.95
C MET A 6 22.56 4.55 -2.27
N GLN A 7 22.40 4.45 -0.94
CA GLN A 7 21.33 5.13 -0.21
C GLN A 7 21.59 6.63 -0.01
N ARG A 8 22.76 7.13 -0.44
CA ARG A 8 23.11 8.56 -0.41
C ARG A 8 22.76 9.20 -1.77
N PRO A 9 22.34 10.48 -1.80
CA PRO A 9 21.71 11.12 -2.97
C PRO A 9 22.64 11.38 -4.18
N GLU A 10 23.89 10.91 -4.16
CA GLU A 10 24.84 11.16 -5.25
C GLU A 10 24.68 10.15 -6.40
N GLN A 11 24.15 10.63 -7.55
CA GLN A 11 23.85 9.85 -8.75
C GLN A 11 25.06 9.04 -9.28
N ASP A 12 26.26 9.62 -9.22
CA ASP A 12 27.49 9.00 -9.76
C ASP A 12 27.88 7.71 -9.01
N ARG A 13 27.63 7.68 -7.69
CA ARG A 13 27.91 6.49 -6.87
C ARG A 13 26.99 5.34 -7.24
N THR A 14 25.72 5.64 -7.52
CA THR A 14 24.73 4.65 -7.93
C THR A 14 25.13 3.97 -9.25
N VAL A 15 25.61 4.74 -10.22
CA VAL A 15 26.09 4.21 -11.50
C VAL A 15 27.33 3.34 -11.31
N ALA A 16 28.31 3.81 -10.52
CA ALA A 16 29.54 3.07 -10.26
C ALA A 16 29.27 1.73 -9.57
N VAL A 17 28.44 1.72 -8.52
CA VAL A 17 28.06 0.49 -7.80
C VAL A 17 27.32 -0.47 -8.72
N THR A 18 26.37 0.02 -9.52
CA THR A 18 25.59 -0.81 -10.45
C THR A 18 26.46 -1.49 -11.50
N ASN A 19 27.47 -0.77 -12.02
CA ASN A 19 28.43 -1.33 -12.98
C ASN A 19 29.39 -2.32 -12.34
N ALA A 20 29.89 -2.05 -11.14
CA ALA A 20 30.78 -2.98 -10.45
C ALA A 20 30.06 -4.30 -10.12
N LEU A 21 28.82 -4.24 -9.63
CA LEU A 21 28.00 -5.43 -9.39
C LEU A 21 27.72 -6.19 -10.69
N ARG A 22 27.55 -5.49 -11.82
CA ARG A 22 27.35 -6.12 -13.13
C ARG A 22 28.54 -7.01 -13.51
N THR A 23 29.75 -6.48 -13.36
CA THR A 23 30.99 -7.21 -13.66
C THR A 23 31.16 -8.43 -12.77
N ILE A 24 30.78 -8.34 -11.49
CA ILE A 24 30.89 -9.47 -10.56
C ILE A 24 29.86 -10.57 -10.86
N PHE A 25 28.59 -10.19 -11.10
CA PHE A 25 27.48 -11.14 -11.09
C PHE A 25 27.00 -11.56 -12.49
N LEU A 26 27.12 -10.70 -13.50
CA LEU A 26 26.59 -10.96 -14.85
C LEU A 26 27.66 -11.29 -15.90
N GLU A 27 28.93 -10.95 -15.66
CA GLU A 27 30.02 -11.29 -16.60
C GLU A 27 30.56 -12.71 -16.30
N THR A 28 30.69 -13.52 -17.34
CA THR A 28 31.13 -14.93 -17.23
C THR A 28 32.15 -15.27 -18.31
N SER A 29 33.04 -16.21 -18.03
CA SER A 29 33.94 -16.83 -19.01
C SER A 29 33.31 -18.04 -19.74
N ALA A 30 32.01 -18.26 -19.61
CA ALA A 30 31.31 -19.41 -20.20
C ALA A 30 31.39 -19.40 -21.72
N THR A 31 31.57 -20.57 -22.32
CA THR A 31 31.69 -20.72 -23.78
C THR A 31 30.37 -21.05 -24.45
N SER A 32 29.38 -21.53 -23.67
CA SER A 32 28.04 -21.86 -24.16
C SER A 32 26.95 -21.03 -23.48
N MET A 33 25.87 -20.74 -24.20
CA MET A 33 24.74 -19.98 -23.65
C MET A 33 24.00 -20.68 -22.49
N PRO A 34 23.79 -22.02 -22.48
CA PRO A 34 23.17 -22.69 -21.33
C PRO A 34 24.03 -22.57 -20.06
N GLU A 35 25.33 -22.75 -20.19
CA GLU A 35 26.29 -22.61 -19.08
C GLU A 35 26.34 -21.16 -18.57
N HIS A 36 26.39 -20.19 -19.48
CA HIS A 36 26.33 -18.77 -19.17
C HIS A 36 25.10 -18.42 -18.31
N ARG A 37 23.91 -18.83 -18.75
CA ARG A 37 22.65 -18.57 -18.03
C ARG A 37 22.67 -19.21 -16.63
N LYS A 38 23.09 -20.48 -16.55
CA LYS A 38 23.13 -21.22 -15.29
C LYS A 38 24.05 -20.54 -14.27
N ILE A 39 25.27 -20.19 -14.68
CA ILE A 39 26.25 -19.52 -13.80
C ILE A 39 25.67 -18.21 -13.26
N ILE A 40 25.04 -17.40 -14.11
CA ILE A 40 24.44 -16.13 -13.67
C ILE A 40 23.29 -16.36 -12.71
N VAL A 41 22.37 -17.27 -13.02
CA VAL A 41 21.23 -17.57 -12.16
C VAL A 41 21.68 -18.07 -10.80
N ASP A 42 22.64 -19.00 -10.75
CA ASP A 42 23.16 -19.55 -9.51
C ASP A 42 23.86 -18.47 -8.66
N ARG A 43 24.63 -17.57 -9.30
CA ARG A 43 25.25 -16.40 -8.63
C ARG A 43 24.21 -15.43 -8.07
N LEU A 44 23.14 -15.14 -8.81
CA LEU A 44 22.08 -14.23 -8.36
C LEU A 44 21.26 -14.85 -7.21
N ILE A 45 20.99 -16.15 -7.27
CA ILE A 45 20.33 -16.88 -6.17
C ILE A 45 21.19 -16.84 -4.91
N ALA A 46 22.49 -17.12 -5.03
CA ALA A 46 23.41 -17.03 -3.91
C ALA A 46 23.46 -15.60 -3.34
N LEU A 47 23.48 -14.58 -4.19
CA LEU A 47 23.47 -13.18 -3.76
C LEU A 47 22.23 -12.85 -2.92
N MET A 48 21.05 -13.38 -3.24
CA MET A 48 19.84 -13.14 -2.46
C MET A 48 19.95 -13.57 -0.99
N GLU A 49 20.78 -14.56 -0.68
CA GLU A 49 20.96 -15.06 0.69
C GLU A 49 21.70 -14.05 1.58
N TYR A 50 22.49 -13.16 0.99
CA TYR A 50 23.31 -12.18 1.72
C TYR A 50 22.67 -10.79 1.82
N ILE A 51 21.52 -10.56 1.16
CA ILE A 51 20.88 -9.25 1.14
C ILE A 51 19.94 -9.12 2.34
N THR A 52 20.29 -8.20 3.22
CA THR A 52 19.48 -7.81 4.39
C THR A 52 18.33 -6.88 3.99
N PHE A 53 17.26 -6.85 4.79
CA PHE A 53 16.03 -6.10 4.51
C PHE A 53 16.28 -4.61 4.20
N ASP A 54 17.17 -3.96 4.95
CA ASP A 54 17.60 -2.56 4.76
C ASP A 54 18.23 -2.31 3.37
N LYS A 55 18.81 -3.33 2.74
CA LYS A 55 19.50 -3.24 1.44
C LYS A 55 18.63 -3.65 0.25
N MET A 56 17.43 -4.19 0.50
CA MET A 56 16.54 -4.70 -0.55
C MET A 56 16.13 -3.61 -1.55
N ASN A 57 15.90 -2.38 -1.10
CA ASN A 57 15.56 -1.27 -1.99
C ASN A 57 16.70 -0.94 -2.97
N GLY A 58 17.94 -0.89 -2.47
CA GLY A 58 19.12 -0.68 -3.31
C GLY A 58 19.29 -1.82 -4.32
N PHE A 59 19.13 -3.06 -3.87
CA PHE A 59 19.20 -4.22 -4.76
C PHE A 59 18.12 -4.21 -5.85
N LYS A 60 16.88 -3.87 -5.50
CA LYS A 60 15.77 -3.73 -6.45
C LYS A 60 16.11 -2.69 -7.53
N SER A 61 16.67 -1.54 -7.15
CA SER A 61 17.11 -0.51 -8.09
C SER A 61 18.19 -1.02 -9.06
N VAL A 62 19.16 -1.80 -8.57
CA VAL A 62 20.20 -2.44 -9.39
C VAL A 62 19.59 -3.42 -10.40
N ILE A 63 18.71 -4.32 -9.95
CA ILE A 63 18.02 -5.28 -10.83
C ILE A 63 17.20 -4.56 -11.90
N HIS A 64 16.43 -3.54 -11.51
CA HIS A 64 15.64 -2.75 -12.45
C HIS A 64 16.53 -2.08 -13.51
N ASN A 65 17.69 -1.54 -13.12
CA ASN A 65 18.65 -0.96 -14.05
C ASN A 65 19.20 -2.00 -15.03
N TRP A 66 19.60 -3.18 -14.54
CA TRP A 66 20.12 -4.23 -15.42
C TRP A 66 19.08 -4.75 -16.41
N VAL A 67 17.81 -4.81 -16.00
CA VAL A 67 16.71 -5.20 -16.88
C VAL A 67 16.43 -4.12 -17.93
N SER A 68 16.35 -2.85 -17.53
CA SER A 68 16.05 -1.75 -18.45
C SER A 68 17.18 -1.47 -19.45
N THR A 69 18.44 -1.73 -19.04
CA THR A 69 19.63 -1.60 -19.90
C THR A 69 19.93 -2.89 -20.71
N GLY A 70 19.09 -3.92 -20.59
CA GLY A 70 19.23 -5.18 -21.31
C GLY A 70 20.44 -6.04 -20.88
N LYS A 71 21.07 -5.73 -19.75
CA LYS A 71 22.19 -6.51 -19.18
C LYS A 71 21.71 -7.81 -18.52
N LEU A 72 20.51 -7.78 -17.92
CA LEU A 72 19.79 -8.97 -17.51
C LEU A 72 18.81 -9.33 -18.64
N ASP A 73 19.28 -10.16 -19.56
CA ASP A 73 18.64 -10.41 -20.85
C ASP A 73 17.44 -11.38 -20.79
N ASN A 74 16.80 -11.63 -21.94
CA ASN A 74 15.68 -12.57 -22.04
C ASN A 74 16.06 -13.99 -21.64
N ASN A 75 17.27 -14.40 -21.97
CA ASN A 75 17.77 -15.75 -21.77
C ASN A 75 17.89 -16.12 -20.30
N ILE A 76 18.39 -15.19 -19.48
CA ILE A 76 18.48 -15.34 -18.02
C ILE A 76 17.06 -15.35 -17.41
N THR A 77 16.18 -14.43 -17.83
CA THR A 77 14.81 -14.38 -17.30
C THR A 77 13.99 -15.63 -17.64
N GLU A 78 14.22 -16.22 -18.81
CA GLU A 78 13.58 -17.47 -19.22
C GLU A 78 14.10 -18.65 -18.40
N CYS A 79 15.40 -18.72 -18.12
CA CYS A 79 16.00 -19.72 -17.24
C CYS A 79 15.39 -19.66 -15.83
N LEU A 80 15.29 -18.46 -15.24
CA LEU A 80 14.62 -18.25 -13.95
C LEU A 80 13.16 -18.72 -13.99
N PHE A 81 12.45 -18.44 -15.09
CA PHE A 81 11.06 -18.88 -15.24
C PHE A 81 10.94 -20.41 -15.36
N GLN A 82 11.89 -21.08 -16.00
CA GLN A 82 11.95 -22.54 -16.07
C GLN A 82 12.27 -23.18 -14.72
N TYR A 83 13.16 -22.58 -13.91
CA TYR A 83 13.43 -23.00 -12.53
C TYR A 83 12.19 -22.81 -11.64
N PHE A 84 11.53 -21.66 -11.74
CA PHE A 84 10.28 -21.39 -11.03
C PHE A 84 9.20 -22.41 -11.40
N THR A 85 8.96 -22.64 -12.69
CA THR A 85 7.93 -23.58 -13.15
C THR A 85 8.31 -25.05 -12.99
N LYS A 86 9.53 -25.35 -12.52
CA LYS A 86 10.12 -26.70 -12.46
C LYS A 86 10.05 -27.45 -13.79
N LYS A 87 10.10 -26.72 -14.91
CA LYS A 87 10.31 -27.33 -16.24
C LYS A 87 11.72 -27.91 -16.35
N GLN A 88 12.66 -27.31 -15.63
CA GLN A 88 13.97 -27.88 -15.37
C GLN A 88 13.96 -28.54 -14.00
N ASP A 89 14.73 -29.63 -13.88
CA ASP A 89 14.86 -30.37 -12.63
C ASP A 89 15.71 -29.58 -11.64
N VAL A 90 15.03 -28.94 -10.68
CA VAL A 90 15.63 -28.11 -9.63
C VAL A 90 14.92 -28.37 -8.31
N THR A 91 15.65 -28.17 -7.21
CA THR A 91 15.09 -28.30 -5.86
C THR A 91 14.02 -27.26 -5.57
N ASP A 92 13.14 -27.54 -4.61
CA ASP A 92 12.10 -26.62 -4.13
C ASP A 92 12.69 -25.27 -3.70
N TYR A 93 13.85 -25.34 -3.04
CA TYR A 93 14.62 -24.17 -2.63
C TYR A 93 15.01 -23.28 -3.82
N ILE A 94 15.66 -23.86 -4.83
CA ILE A 94 16.09 -23.11 -6.03
C ILE A 94 14.87 -22.56 -6.78
N SER A 95 13.78 -23.34 -6.86
CA SER A 95 12.53 -22.91 -7.49
C SER A 95 11.92 -21.69 -6.78
N LEU A 96 11.91 -21.69 -5.44
CA LEU A 96 11.43 -20.56 -4.65
C LEU A 96 12.35 -19.32 -4.79
N LYS A 97 13.68 -19.50 -4.79
CA LYS A 97 14.61 -18.38 -5.00
C LYS A 97 14.50 -17.77 -6.40
N ALA A 98 14.31 -18.61 -7.42
CA ALA A 98 14.02 -18.13 -8.77
C ALA A 98 12.72 -17.32 -8.82
N LEU A 99 11.66 -17.77 -8.14
CA LEU A 99 10.42 -17.02 -7.99
C LEU A 99 10.65 -15.65 -7.32
N GLN A 100 11.41 -15.60 -6.23
CA GLN A 100 11.73 -14.35 -5.53
C GLN A 100 12.54 -13.37 -6.40
N LEU A 101 13.50 -13.86 -7.20
CA LEU A 101 14.19 -13.03 -8.21
C LEU A 101 13.22 -12.51 -9.27
N LEU A 102 12.30 -13.35 -9.75
CA LEU A 102 11.31 -12.94 -10.74
C LEU A 102 10.40 -11.83 -10.20
N ILE A 103 10.05 -11.84 -8.91
CA ILE A 103 9.29 -10.75 -8.27
C ILE A 103 10.05 -9.42 -8.36
N LEU A 104 11.37 -9.43 -8.19
CA LEU A 104 12.22 -8.23 -8.32
C LEU A 104 12.37 -7.76 -9.77
N ILE A 105 12.35 -8.69 -10.73
CA ILE A 105 12.51 -8.40 -12.17
C ILE A 105 11.19 -7.92 -12.80
N ALA A 106 10.07 -8.48 -12.36
CA ALA A 106 8.75 -8.32 -12.98
C ALA A 106 8.31 -6.84 -13.17
N PRO A 107 8.52 -5.91 -12.23
CA PRO A 107 8.18 -4.50 -12.41
C PRO A 107 8.91 -3.83 -13.59
N ALA A 108 10.16 -4.20 -13.82
CA ALA A 108 10.97 -3.68 -14.93
C ALA A 108 10.70 -4.39 -16.26
N LYS A 109 10.10 -5.59 -16.24
CA LYS A 109 9.80 -6.40 -17.42
C LYS A 109 8.49 -7.17 -17.30
N LYS A 110 7.39 -6.43 -17.45
CA LYS A 110 6.00 -6.93 -17.32
C LYS A 110 5.65 -8.10 -18.24
N THR A 111 6.34 -8.24 -19.38
CA THR A 111 6.07 -9.29 -20.38
C THR A 111 6.28 -10.71 -19.86
N ILE A 112 7.15 -10.91 -18.85
CA ILE A 112 7.41 -12.22 -18.24
C ILE A 112 6.12 -12.81 -17.66
N VAL A 113 5.35 -11.99 -16.94
CA VAL A 113 4.11 -12.43 -16.31
C VAL A 113 2.96 -12.40 -17.31
N ARG A 114 2.79 -11.29 -18.05
CA ARG A 114 1.62 -11.09 -18.91
C ARG A 114 1.47 -12.14 -20.00
N LYS A 115 2.58 -12.57 -20.62
CA LYS A 115 2.54 -13.60 -21.67
C LYS A 115 2.29 -15.00 -21.12
N ASN A 116 2.56 -15.22 -19.83
CA ASN A 116 2.55 -16.54 -19.20
C ASN A 116 1.50 -16.67 -18.09
N LEU A 117 0.55 -15.73 -17.97
CA LEU A 117 -0.37 -15.66 -16.83
C LEU A 117 -1.15 -16.96 -16.57
N TYR A 118 -1.70 -17.56 -17.63
CA TYR A 118 -2.43 -18.82 -17.52
C TYR A 118 -1.52 -20.01 -17.19
N LEU A 119 -0.30 -20.04 -17.74
CA LEU A 119 0.70 -21.05 -17.36
C LEU A 119 1.08 -20.94 -15.87
N ILE A 120 1.27 -19.71 -15.37
CA ILE A 120 1.53 -19.48 -13.93
C ILE A 120 0.35 -19.99 -13.10
N SER A 121 -0.88 -19.69 -13.53
CA SER A 121 -2.10 -20.16 -12.87
C SER A 121 -2.18 -21.68 -12.82
N GLU A 122 -1.94 -22.37 -13.94
CA GLU A 122 -1.98 -23.83 -14.00
C GLU A 122 -0.92 -24.47 -13.10
N VAL A 123 0.31 -23.93 -13.12
CA VAL A 123 1.43 -24.48 -12.34
C VAL A 123 1.25 -24.26 -10.85
N VAL A 124 0.77 -23.09 -10.42
CA VAL A 124 0.76 -22.71 -9.00
C VAL A 124 -0.63 -22.67 -8.40
N PHE A 125 -1.62 -22.03 -9.04
CA PHE A 125 -2.97 -21.94 -8.48
C PHE A 125 -3.75 -23.27 -8.56
N GLY A 126 -3.15 -24.31 -9.12
CA GLY A 126 -3.57 -25.70 -8.96
C GLY A 126 -3.02 -26.38 -7.70
N LYS A 127 -2.54 -27.61 -7.84
CA LYS A 127 -2.10 -28.46 -6.72
C LYS A 127 -0.91 -27.87 -5.94
N ARG A 128 0.05 -27.25 -6.62
CA ARG A 128 1.29 -26.77 -5.98
C ARG A 128 1.03 -25.70 -4.93
N GLY A 129 0.14 -24.74 -5.19
CA GLY A 129 -0.21 -23.70 -4.24
C GLY A 129 -1.11 -24.20 -3.10
N ILE A 130 -1.83 -25.30 -3.31
CA ILE A 130 -2.51 -26.01 -2.22
C ILE A 130 -1.49 -26.65 -1.29
N ASP A 131 -0.41 -27.24 -1.82
CA ASP A 131 0.58 -27.96 -1.03
C ASP A 131 1.62 -27.02 -0.39
N ASP A 132 1.89 -25.86 -0.98
CA ASP A 132 2.89 -24.89 -0.52
C ASP A 132 2.36 -23.43 -0.52
N MET A 133 2.03 -22.93 0.67
CA MET A 133 1.52 -21.56 0.88
C MET A 133 2.56 -20.47 0.61
N ILE A 134 3.85 -20.76 0.74
CA ILE A 134 4.91 -19.78 0.45
C ILE A 134 4.94 -19.56 -1.06
N VAL A 135 4.98 -20.64 -1.84
CA VAL A 135 4.95 -20.54 -3.31
C VAL A 135 3.66 -19.88 -3.79
N PHE A 136 2.51 -20.18 -3.19
CA PHE A 136 1.25 -19.51 -3.49
C PHE A 136 1.35 -17.99 -3.22
N SER A 137 1.76 -17.60 -2.01
CA SER A 137 1.90 -16.19 -1.61
C SER A 137 2.87 -15.42 -2.51
N GLU A 138 4.05 -15.98 -2.77
CA GLU A 138 5.07 -15.36 -3.63
C GLU A 138 4.63 -15.29 -5.09
N THR A 139 3.85 -16.26 -5.58
CA THR A 139 3.29 -16.21 -6.94
C THR A 139 2.22 -15.12 -7.05
N CYS A 140 1.37 -14.92 -6.04
CA CYS A 140 0.47 -13.78 -6.02
C CYS A 140 1.25 -12.46 -6.12
N LYS A 141 2.36 -12.32 -5.38
CA LYS A 141 3.24 -11.13 -5.46
C LYS A 141 3.89 -10.97 -6.83
N LEU A 142 4.35 -12.05 -7.46
CA LEU A 142 4.91 -12.03 -8.82
C LEU A 142 3.87 -11.52 -9.81
N VAL A 143 2.66 -12.08 -9.77
CA VAL A 143 1.59 -11.72 -10.69
C VAL A 143 1.18 -10.26 -10.48
N THR A 144 1.02 -9.82 -9.23
CA THR A 144 0.77 -8.40 -8.88
C THR A 144 1.87 -7.50 -9.45
N ALA A 145 3.15 -7.82 -9.20
CA ALA A 145 4.28 -7.00 -9.63
C ALA A 145 4.45 -6.93 -11.17
N GLY A 146 4.14 -8.01 -11.89
CA GLY A 146 4.36 -8.10 -13.33
C GLY A 146 3.15 -7.79 -14.21
N ALA A 147 1.93 -7.94 -13.69
CA ALA A 147 0.72 -7.66 -14.44
C ALA A 147 0.18 -6.25 -14.18
N ALA A 148 0.42 -5.66 -12.99
CA ALA A 148 -0.04 -4.33 -12.63
C ALA A 148 0.37 -3.28 -13.67
N GLU A 149 -0.60 -2.44 -14.04
CA GLU A 149 -0.42 -1.35 -14.98
C GLU A 149 -0.48 -0.04 -14.20
N HIS A 150 0.53 0.82 -14.40
CA HIS A 150 0.47 2.15 -13.82
C HIS A 150 -0.42 2.97 -14.74
N GLN A 151 -1.61 3.31 -14.25
CA GLN A 151 -2.61 4.00 -15.02
C GLN A 151 -2.51 5.51 -14.79
N GLN A 152 -2.42 6.26 -15.87
CA GLN A 152 -2.51 7.71 -15.87
C GLN A 152 -3.88 8.17 -16.37
N ILE A 153 -4.32 9.35 -15.91
CA ILE A 153 -5.60 9.96 -16.31
C ILE A 153 -5.63 10.26 -17.83
N THR A 154 -4.48 10.51 -18.44
CA THR A 154 -4.34 10.83 -19.86
C THR A 154 -4.30 9.59 -20.77
N ASP A 155 -4.27 8.38 -20.20
CA ASP A 155 -4.13 7.16 -20.97
C ASP A 155 -5.41 6.84 -21.78
N LYS A 156 -5.21 6.49 -23.06
CA LYS A 156 -6.31 6.18 -23.98
C LYS A 156 -6.98 4.85 -23.69
N LYS A 157 -6.21 3.86 -23.25
CA LYS A 157 -6.69 2.49 -22.99
C LYS A 157 -6.95 2.29 -21.49
N PRO A 158 -7.98 1.52 -21.12
CA PRO A 158 -8.19 1.12 -19.74
C PRO A 158 -7.05 0.19 -19.26
N PRO A 159 -6.83 0.09 -17.95
CA PRO A 159 -5.84 -0.82 -17.40
C PRO A 159 -6.21 -2.27 -17.69
N PHE A 160 -5.20 -3.13 -17.84
CA PHE A 160 -5.37 -4.57 -17.92
C PHE A 160 -6.02 -5.10 -16.63
N LYS A 161 -7.21 -5.70 -16.77
CA LYS A 161 -7.97 -6.35 -15.71
C LYS A 161 -8.55 -7.68 -16.21
N LEU A 162 -8.62 -8.66 -15.32
CA LEU A 162 -9.29 -9.94 -15.54
C LEU A 162 -10.77 -9.82 -15.12
N LYS A 163 -11.62 -10.54 -15.83
CA LYS A 163 -13.05 -10.60 -15.50
C LYS A 163 -13.26 -11.39 -14.20
N PRO A 164 -14.36 -11.18 -13.46
CA PRO A 164 -14.65 -11.93 -12.25
C PRO A 164 -14.90 -13.43 -12.51
N THR A 165 -15.30 -13.77 -13.75
CA THR A 165 -15.53 -15.15 -14.20
C THR A 165 -14.26 -15.91 -14.58
N ASP A 166 -13.08 -15.29 -14.46
CA ASP A 166 -11.82 -15.96 -14.79
C ASP A 166 -11.52 -17.06 -13.77
N SER A 167 -11.09 -18.23 -14.26
CA SER A 167 -10.80 -19.42 -13.46
C SER A 167 -9.75 -19.18 -12.37
N ILE A 168 -8.84 -18.22 -12.57
CA ILE A 168 -7.80 -17.83 -11.60
C ILE A 168 -8.42 -17.50 -10.24
N TRP A 169 -9.57 -16.79 -10.22
CA TRP A 169 -10.22 -16.40 -8.98
C TRP A 169 -10.83 -17.59 -8.26
N GLY A 170 -11.49 -18.50 -8.98
CA GLY A 170 -12.02 -19.74 -8.39
C GLY A 170 -10.92 -20.59 -7.76
N HIS A 171 -9.75 -20.70 -8.41
CA HIS A 171 -8.60 -21.39 -7.84
C HIS A 171 -8.09 -20.76 -6.54
N ILE A 172 -7.93 -19.43 -6.52
CA ILE A 172 -7.49 -18.69 -5.32
C ILE A 172 -8.51 -18.86 -4.19
N ILE A 173 -9.80 -18.70 -4.47
CA ILE A 173 -10.89 -18.88 -3.49
C ILE A 173 -10.82 -20.29 -2.89
N ASN A 174 -10.66 -21.32 -3.73
CA ASN A 174 -10.57 -22.71 -3.27
C ASN A 174 -9.35 -22.97 -2.38
N ILE A 175 -8.18 -22.41 -2.73
CA ILE A 175 -6.94 -22.55 -1.91
C ILE A 175 -7.16 -21.95 -0.52
N LEU A 176 -7.68 -20.72 -0.45
CA LEU A 176 -7.96 -20.05 0.83
C LEU A 176 -9.01 -20.83 1.62
N TYR A 177 -10.12 -21.22 0.99
CA TYR A 177 -11.18 -21.99 1.62
C TYR A 177 -10.68 -23.31 2.21
N LYS A 178 -9.91 -24.10 1.46
CA LYS A 178 -9.47 -25.44 1.86
C LYS A 178 -8.64 -25.41 3.15
N HIS A 179 -7.78 -24.42 3.31
CA HIS A 179 -6.84 -24.34 4.41
C HIS A 179 -7.26 -23.44 5.56
N PHE A 180 -8.38 -22.71 5.42
CA PHE A 180 -8.84 -21.72 6.39
C PHE A 180 -8.97 -22.26 7.83
N GLU A 181 -9.45 -23.48 8.02
CA GLU A 181 -9.62 -24.09 9.36
C GLU A 181 -8.43 -24.97 9.79
N ASN A 182 -7.43 -25.16 8.91
CA ASN A 182 -6.28 -25.99 9.23
C ASN A 182 -5.20 -25.18 9.95
N SER A 183 -5.10 -25.34 11.28
CA SER A 183 -4.15 -24.62 12.12
C SER A 183 -2.68 -24.94 11.80
N GLN A 184 -2.40 -26.08 11.16
CA GLN A 184 -1.04 -26.55 10.88
C GLN A 184 -0.43 -25.99 9.60
N ILE A 185 -1.18 -25.18 8.84
CA ILE A 185 -0.69 -24.60 7.59
C ILE A 185 0.12 -23.34 7.89
N PRO A 186 1.46 -23.38 7.72
CA PRO A 186 2.29 -22.21 7.93
C PRO A 186 2.05 -21.18 6.83
N HIS A 187 2.37 -19.92 7.10
CA HIS A 187 2.30 -18.81 6.13
C HIS A 187 0.92 -18.51 5.52
N TYR A 188 -0.16 -19.16 5.98
CA TYR A 188 -1.53 -18.92 5.52
C TYR A 188 -1.91 -17.43 5.59
N ASN A 189 -1.54 -16.74 6.68
CA ASN A 189 -1.84 -15.33 6.87
C ASN A 189 -1.18 -14.44 5.79
N SER A 190 0.08 -14.71 5.43
CA SER A 190 0.77 -14.00 4.35
C SER A 190 0.16 -14.29 2.97
N ALA A 191 -0.28 -15.54 2.77
CA ALA A 191 -0.98 -15.96 1.57
C ALA A 191 -2.31 -15.19 1.39
N VAL A 192 -3.09 -15.01 2.45
CA VAL A 192 -4.32 -14.19 2.42
C VAL A 192 -4.01 -12.76 1.98
N SER A 193 -3.09 -12.05 2.62
CA SER A 193 -2.74 -10.67 2.24
C SER A 193 -2.27 -10.58 0.78
N SER A 194 -1.47 -11.54 0.32
CA SER A 194 -0.97 -11.56 -1.06
C SER A 194 -2.09 -11.82 -2.08
N ALA A 195 -3.02 -12.73 -1.77
CA ALA A 195 -4.15 -13.07 -2.62
C ALA A 195 -5.15 -11.91 -2.72
N ILE A 196 -5.51 -11.28 -1.60
CA ILE A 196 -6.40 -10.11 -1.60
C ILE A 196 -5.76 -8.94 -2.35
N GLY A 197 -4.46 -8.69 -2.14
CA GLY A 197 -3.72 -7.67 -2.90
C GLY A 197 -3.74 -7.92 -4.41
N LEU A 198 -3.60 -9.18 -4.84
CA LEU A 198 -3.71 -9.58 -6.25
C LEU A 198 -5.12 -9.33 -6.80
N ILE A 199 -6.17 -9.69 -6.04
CA ILE A 199 -7.57 -9.49 -6.44
C ILE A 199 -7.84 -8.01 -6.70
N TYR A 200 -7.51 -7.13 -5.76
CA TYR A 200 -7.70 -5.67 -5.95
C TYR A 200 -6.83 -5.09 -7.09
N THR A 201 -5.67 -5.69 -7.34
CA THR A 201 -4.78 -5.24 -8.43
C THR A 201 -5.30 -5.64 -9.80
N LEU A 202 -5.82 -6.86 -9.99
CA LEU A 202 -6.12 -7.40 -11.33
C LEU A 202 -7.57 -7.76 -11.60
N CYS A 203 -8.42 -7.98 -10.59
CA CYS A 203 -9.83 -8.21 -10.84
C CYS A 203 -10.51 -6.91 -11.29
N SER A 204 -11.41 -7.00 -12.26
CA SER A 204 -12.21 -5.86 -12.70
C SER A 204 -13.30 -5.47 -11.71
N LYS A 205 -13.72 -6.42 -10.85
CA LYS A 205 -14.70 -6.23 -9.77
C LYS A 205 -14.23 -6.97 -8.50
N PRO A 206 -13.20 -6.45 -7.84
CA PRO A 206 -12.65 -7.09 -6.65
C PRO A 206 -13.67 -7.19 -5.52
N GLU A 207 -14.62 -6.26 -5.42
CA GLU A 207 -15.69 -6.25 -4.42
C GLU A 207 -16.54 -7.52 -4.46
N GLU A 208 -16.99 -7.95 -5.65
CA GLU A 208 -17.80 -9.18 -5.82
C GLU A 208 -16.99 -10.43 -5.45
N THR A 209 -15.70 -10.43 -5.81
CA THR A 209 -14.80 -11.58 -5.55
C THR A 209 -14.50 -11.71 -4.05
N CYS A 210 -14.19 -10.60 -3.38
CA CYS A 210 -13.93 -10.55 -1.95
C CYS A 210 -15.19 -10.86 -1.12
N GLU A 211 -16.35 -10.39 -1.56
CA GLU A 211 -17.63 -10.75 -0.94
C GLU A 211 -17.88 -12.26 -1.02
N THR A 212 -17.60 -12.88 -2.17
CA THR A 212 -17.67 -14.33 -2.33
C THR A 212 -16.75 -15.05 -1.33
N ILE A 213 -15.50 -14.59 -1.17
CA ILE A 213 -14.54 -15.16 -0.20
C ILE A 213 -15.08 -15.05 1.23
N ILE A 214 -15.53 -13.85 1.63
CA ILE A 214 -16.03 -13.59 2.97
C ILE A 214 -17.26 -14.45 3.26
N ASN A 215 -18.22 -14.53 2.35
CA ASN A 215 -19.44 -15.30 2.53
C ASN A 215 -19.14 -16.80 2.62
N THR A 216 -18.30 -17.33 1.72
CA THR A 216 -17.92 -18.75 1.73
C THR A 216 -17.19 -19.14 3.02
N ILE A 217 -16.32 -18.26 3.54
CA ILE A 217 -15.62 -18.49 4.82
C ILE A 217 -16.59 -18.34 6.01
N SER A 218 -17.49 -17.36 5.97
CA SER A 218 -18.51 -17.15 7.00
C SER A 218 -19.43 -18.36 7.17
N GLU A 219 -19.88 -18.93 6.05
CA GLU A 219 -20.65 -20.17 6.01
C GLU A 219 -19.84 -21.33 6.60
N LYS A 220 -18.55 -21.44 6.26
CA LYS A 220 -17.66 -22.49 6.77
C LYS A 220 -17.52 -22.46 8.29
N ILE A 221 -17.32 -21.27 8.87
CA ILE A 221 -17.19 -21.09 10.33
C ILE A 221 -18.56 -21.25 11.03
N GLY A 222 -19.67 -21.16 10.28
CA GLY A 222 -21.03 -21.27 10.80
C GLY A 222 -21.51 -20.00 11.51
N LEU A 223 -21.04 -18.82 11.08
CA LEU A 223 -21.40 -17.52 11.68
C LEU A 223 -22.74 -16.95 11.16
N GLN A 224 -23.32 -17.54 10.10
CA GLN A 224 -24.56 -17.05 9.47
C GLN A 224 -25.84 -17.61 10.09
N ASN A 225 -25.74 -18.72 10.83
CA ASN A 225 -26.88 -19.29 11.54
C ASN A 225 -26.85 -18.73 12.95
N GLY A 226 -27.84 -17.91 13.32
CA GLY A 226 -28.02 -17.30 14.64
C GLY A 226 -28.27 -18.30 15.77
N GLU A 227 -27.53 -19.41 15.82
CA GLU A 227 -27.33 -20.22 17.00
C GLU A 227 -26.46 -19.43 17.98
N GLU A 228 -27.10 -18.47 18.63
CA GLU A 228 -26.60 -17.79 19.82
C GLU A 228 -26.39 -18.83 20.93
N GLY A 229 -25.23 -19.48 20.95
CA GLY A 229 -24.86 -20.38 22.04
C GLY A 229 -23.79 -21.41 21.70
N GLN A 230 -22.62 -21.23 22.32
CA GLN A 230 -21.68 -22.32 22.65
C GLN A 230 -20.76 -22.92 21.56
N ARG A 231 -20.65 -22.38 20.34
CA ARG A 231 -19.46 -22.70 19.53
C ARG A 231 -18.26 -21.88 19.96
N HIS A 232 -17.34 -22.52 20.69
CA HIS A 232 -16.03 -21.96 20.98
C HIS A 232 -15.22 -21.88 19.67
N ILE A 233 -15.20 -20.70 19.04
CA ILE A 233 -14.38 -20.46 17.85
C ILE A 233 -12.91 -20.40 18.29
N PRO A 234 -12.03 -21.25 17.75
CA PRO A 234 -10.60 -21.21 18.05
C PRO A 234 -9.97 -19.85 17.74
N CYS A 235 -9.02 -19.44 18.59
CA CYS A 235 -8.28 -18.19 18.46
C CYS A 235 -7.67 -18.00 17.06
N PHE A 236 -7.04 -19.04 16.49
CA PHE A 236 -6.41 -18.96 15.17
C PHE A 236 -7.41 -18.71 14.02
N ILE A 237 -8.68 -19.14 14.16
CA ILE A 237 -9.73 -18.86 13.18
C ILE A 237 -10.12 -17.39 13.25
N LEU A 238 -10.25 -16.83 14.45
CA LEU A 238 -10.52 -15.40 14.64
C LEU A 238 -9.38 -14.54 14.08
N ILE A 239 -8.13 -14.94 14.31
CA ILE A 239 -6.95 -14.29 13.71
C ILE A 239 -7.08 -14.27 12.18
N ARG A 240 -7.32 -15.42 11.55
CA ARG A 240 -7.43 -15.52 10.08
C ARG A 240 -8.59 -14.70 9.53
N LEU A 241 -9.73 -14.70 10.22
CA LEU A 241 -10.88 -13.90 9.86
C LEU A 241 -10.56 -12.40 9.95
N CYS A 242 -9.99 -11.93 11.06
CA CYS A 242 -9.62 -10.52 11.21
C CYS A 242 -8.59 -10.08 10.17
N ILE A 243 -7.60 -10.92 9.80
CA ILE A 243 -6.65 -10.61 8.72
C ILE A 243 -7.39 -10.46 7.39
N LEU A 244 -8.23 -11.43 7.01
CA LEU A 244 -9.00 -11.36 5.78
C LEU A 244 -9.82 -10.07 5.70
N LEU A 245 -10.59 -9.76 6.75
CA LEU A 245 -11.42 -8.57 6.83
C LEU A 245 -10.59 -7.28 6.77
N ALA A 246 -9.45 -7.24 7.46
CA ALA A 246 -8.51 -6.12 7.47
C ALA A 246 -7.90 -5.87 6.08
N GLU A 247 -7.54 -6.92 5.35
CA GLU A 247 -7.00 -6.84 3.98
C GLU A 247 -8.08 -6.42 2.97
N VAL A 248 -9.30 -6.93 3.11
CA VAL A 248 -10.42 -6.54 2.24
C VAL A 248 -10.81 -5.08 2.47
N ALA A 249 -10.86 -4.61 3.71
CA ALA A 249 -11.20 -3.22 4.04
C ALA A 249 -10.23 -2.21 3.40
N ILE A 250 -8.91 -2.43 3.56
CA ILE A 250 -7.89 -1.54 2.99
C ILE A 250 -7.82 -1.66 1.46
N GLY A 251 -8.04 -2.86 0.93
CA GLY A 251 -8.15 -3.08 -0.52
C GLY A 251 -9.33 -2.31 -1.11
N GLN A 252 -10.50 -2.35 -0.47
CA GLN A 252 -11.68 -1.62 -0.91
C GLN A 252 -11.45 -0.11 -0.87
N LEU A 253 -10.79 0.36 0.20
CA LEU A 253 -10.47 1.76 0.36
C LEU A 253 -9.55 2.28 -0.77
N SER A 254 -8.39 1.63 -0.94
CA SER A 254 -7.43 2.00 -1.98
C SER A 254 -7.99 1.84 -3.40
N PHE A 255 -8.83 0.82 -3.63
CA PHE A 255 -9.49 0.61 -4.90
C PHE A 255 -10.43 1.76 -5.26
N LEU A 256 -11.24 2.22 -4.31
CA LEU A 256 -12.16 3.33 -4.54
C LEU A 256 -11.41 4.66 -4.70
N ASP A 257 -10.53 5.00 -3.77
CA ASP A 257 -9.81 6.29 -3.75
C ASP A 257 -8.82 6.45 -4.89
N GLU A 258 -8.16 5.36 -5.31
CA GLU A 258 -7.14 5.45 -6.36
C GLU A 258 -7.62 4.88 -7.69
N THR A 259 -8.08 3.62 -7.71
CA THR A 259 -8.30 2.92 -8.98
C THR A 259 -9.57 3.40 -9.67
N VAL A 260 -10.68 3.44 -8.94
CA VAL A 260 -11.98 3.89 -9.46
C VAL A 260 -11.92 5.38 -9.75
N TYR A 261 -11.43 6.20 -8.82
CA TYR A 261 -11.28 7.64 -9.04
C TYR A 261 -10.46 7.97 -10.30
N LYS A 262 -9.26 7.37 -10.46
CA LYS A 262 -8.43 7.60 -11.65
C LYS A 262 -9.11 7.12 -12.94
N GLU A 263 -9.83 6.00 -12.91
CA GLU A 263 -10.53 5.48 -14.09
C GLU A 263 -11.72 6.36 -14.49
N ILE A 264 -12.47 6.91 -13.54
CA ILE A 264 -13.55 7.86 -13.82
C ILE A 264 -12.96 9.11 -14.51
N LYS A 265 -11.92 9.71 -13.90
CA LYS A 265 -11.21 10.86 -14.49
C LYS A 265 -10.66 10.58 -15.88
N ARG A 266 -10.09 9.39 -16.09
CA ARG A 266 -9.57 8.98 -17.40
C ARG A 266 -10.67 8.88 -18.46
N ARG A 267 -11.84 8.34 -18.11
CA ARG A 267 -12.99 8.25 -19.01
C ARG A 267 -13.53 9.62 -19.40
N LEU A 268 -13.60 10.54 -18.44
CA LEU A 268 -13.93 11.94 -18.70
C LEU A 268 -12.92 12.57 -19.66
N HIS A 269 -11.62 12.47 -19.36
CA HIS A 269 -10.54 13.00 -20.20
C HIS A 269 -10.65 12.51 -21.66
N VAL A 270 -10.80 11.20 -21.87
CA VAL A 270 -10.95 10.62 -23.21
C VAL A 270 -12.23 11.10 -23.91
N THR A 271 -13.30 11.35 -23.17
CA THR A 271 -14.58 11.84 -23.73
C THR A 271 -14.44 13.29 -24.18
N LEU A 272 -13.80 14.14 -23.38
CA LEU A 272 -13.52 15.55 -23.71
C LEU A 272 -12.55 15.67 -24.90
N GLU A 273 -11.50 14.85 -24.98
CA GLU A 273 -10.61 14.81 -26.14
C GLU A 273 -11.37 14.44 -27.44
N LYS A 274 -12.29 13.48 -27.37
CA LYS A 274 -13.11 13.08 -28.52
C LYS A 274 -14.11 14.17 -28.93
N ALA A 275 -14.66 14.92 -27.98
CA ALA A 275 -15.57 16.03 -28.26
C ALA A 275 -14.83 17.21 -28.92
N SER A 276 -13.65 17.58 -28.40
CA SER A 276 -12.83 18.66 -28.94
C SER A 276 -12.28 18.34 -30.33
N THR A 277 -11.87 17.10 -30.62
CA THR A 277 -11.46 16.67 -31.97
C THR A 277 -12.62 16.70 -32.97
N LYS A 278 -13.85 16.31 -32.56
CA LYS A 278 -15.05 16.45 -33.40
C LYS A 278 -15.39 17.92 -33.70
N SER A 279 -15.21 18.83 -32.75
CA SER A 279 -15.43 20.26 -32.93
C SER A 279 -14.40 20.91 -33.89
N LYS A 280 -13.12 20.57 -33.75
CA LYS A 280 -12.06 21.02 -34.68
C LYS A 280 -12.27 20.51 -36.11
N THR A 281 -12.77 19.28 -36.25
CA THR A 281 -13.09 18.71 -37.57
C THR A 281 -14.28 19.42 -38.23
N LYS A 282 -15.28 19.88 -37.45
CA LYS A 282 -16.40 20.69 -37.96
C LYS A 282 -15.98 22.09 -38.41
N ARG A 283 -15.06 22.76 -37.69
CA ARG A 283 -14.54 24.09 -38.09
C ARG A 283 -13.77 24.03 -39.41
N ASN A 284 -12.96 22.99 -39.65
CA ASN A 284 -12.22 22.83 -40.92
C ASN A 284 -13.11 22.53 -42.14
N VAL A 285 -14.38 22.13 -41.96
CA VAL A 285 -15.32 21.90 -43.07
C VAL A 285 -16.08 23.18 -43.44
N GLN A 286 -16.12 24.19 -42.56
CA GLN A 286 -16.84 25.45 -42.81
C GLN A 286 -16.02 26.53 -43.54
N ASP A 287 -14.72 26.33 -43.76
CA ASP A 287 -13.85 27.27 -44.49
C ASP A 287 -13.83 27.05 -46.02
N PHE A 288 -14.70 26.20 -46.57
CA PHE A 288 -14.83 25.96 -48.01
C PHE A 288 -16.23 26.35 -48.55
N SER A 289 -16.68 27.58 -48.30
CA SER A 289 -17.69 28.23 -49.15
C SER A 289 -17.65 29.76 -49.08
N SER A 290 -16.86 30.33 -49.99
CA SER A 290 -16.98 31.61 -50.72
C SER A 290 -17.74 32.82 -50.12
N ALA A 291 -16.96 33.89 -49.90
CA ALA A 291 -17.12 35.26 -50.41
C ALA A 291 -18.52 35.91 -50.50
N SER A 292 -18.75 36.98 -49.72
CA SER A 292 -18.56 38.39 -50.16
C SER A 292 -19.29 39.39 -49.24
N TRP A 293 -18.75 40.61 -49.18
CA TRP A 293 -19.41 41.90 -48.91
C TRP A 293 -19.41 42.57 -47.50
N SER A 294 -18.47 43.53 -47.38
CA SER A 294 -18.70 44.96 -47.09
C SER A 294 -19.15 45.47 -45.70
N ARG A 295 -18.17 46.04 -44.98
CA ARG A 295 -18.04 47.43 -44.46
C ARG A 295 -19.14 48.06 -43.55
N LYS A 296 -18.60 48.61 -42.44
CA LYS A 296 -19.07 49.74 -41.56
C LYS A 296 -20.26 49.40 -40.64
N ASN A 297 -20.34 49.87 -39.39
CA ASN A 297 -19.94 51.16 -38.84
C ASN A 297 -19.79 51.10 -37.31
N ALA A 298 -19.15 52.13 -36.76
CA ALA A 298 -18.89 52.35 -35.35
C ALA A 298 -20.14 52.70 -34.51
N ASN A 299 -19.94 52.58 -33.18
CA ASN A 299 -20.36 53.49 -32.11
C ASN A 299 -21.32 52.96 -31.01
N THR A 300 -20.84 53.24 -29.78
CA THR A 300 -21.58 53.58 -28.57
C THR A 300 -22.01 52.42 -27.66
N SER A 301 -21.17 52.24 -26.64
CA SER A 301 -21.48 51.89 -25.25
C SER A 301 -22.90 52.17 -24.79
N THR A 302 -23.58 51.17 -24.23
CA THR A 302 -24.19 51.23 -22.89
C THR A 302 -24.74 49.87 -22.47
N PHE A 303 -24.25 49.39 -21.32
CA PHE A 303 -24.88 48.49 -20.35
C PHE A 303 -25.82 47.38 -20.87
N ALA A 304 -25.26 46.18 -21.03
CA ALA A 304 -25.96 44.94 -20.73
C ALA A 304 -24.95 43.92 -20.20
N VAL A 305 -25.34 43.25 -19.12
CA VAL A 305 -24.62 42.25 -18.34
C VAL A 305 -23.94 41.22 -19.23
N THR A 306 -22.61 41.20 -19.25
CA THR A 306 -21.83 40.08 -19.78
C THR A 306 -20.79 39.71 -18.75
N ALA A 307 -20.98 38.54 -18.15
CA ALA A 307 -19.93 37.85 -17.42
C ALA A 307 -18.69 37.79 -18.31
N GLU A 308 -17.63 38.49 -17.91
CA GLU A 308 -16.32 38.37 -18.54
C GLU A 308 -15.74 37.01 -18.15
N ASP A 309 -15.97 36.02 -19.02
CA ASP A 309 -15.05 34.95 -19.44
C ASP A 309 -14.14 34.30 -18.38
N GLY A 310 -14.66 34.16 -17.16
CA GLY A 310 -14.18 33.20 -16.17
C GLY A 310 -14.66 31.81 -16.52
N ASP A 311 -14.03 31.21 -17.53
CA ASP A 311 -13.97 29.78 -17.86
C ASP A 311 -15.12 28.91 -17.29
N GLU A 312 -16.32 29.07 -17.87
CA GLU A 312 -17.52 28.28 -17.55
C GLU A 312 -17.23 26.77 -17.63
N SER A 313 -16.27 26.38 -18.50
CA SER A 313 -15.79 24.99 -18.63
C SER A 313 -14.92 24.51 -17.46
N VAL A 314 -14.17 25.41 -16.80
CA VAL A 314 -13.42 25.10 -15.57
C VAL A 314 -14.36 25.03 -14.36
N LEU A 315 -15.38 25.89 -14.31
CA LEU A 315 -16.40 25.84 -13.27
C LEU A 315 -17.25 24.56 -13.36
N GLU A 316 -17.69 24.18 -14.58
CA GLU A 316 -18.36 22.90 -14.83
C GLU A 316 -17.45 21.70 -14.53
N GLY A 317 -16.16 21.79 -14.86
CA GLY A 317 -15.16 20.76 -14.56
C GLY A 317 -14.92 20.56 -13.06
N ALA A 318 -14.84 21.64 -12.29
CA ALA A 318 -14.68 21.59 -10.84
C ALA A 318 -15.92 21.00 -10.14
N GLN A 319 -17.13 21.37 -10.58
CA GLN A 319 -18.38 20.81 -10.03
C GLN A 319 -18.55 19.32 -10.34
N ALA A 320 -18.15 18.89 -11.54
CA ALA A 320 -18.16 17.47 -11.89
C ALA A 320 -17.16 16.67 -11.03
N ASP A 321 -15.94 17.18 -10.86
CA ASP A 321 -14.89 16.56 -10.02
C ASP A 321 -15.33 16.41 -8.55
N ASP A 322 -15.99 17.42 -7.98
CA ASP A 322 -16.53 17.37 -6.61
C ASP A 322 -17.63 16.31 -6.48
N SER A 323 -18.52 16.20 -7.47
CA SER A 323 -19.61 15.21 -7.45
C SER A 323 -19.12 13.75 -7.48
N GLU A 324 -18.02 13.48 -8.18
CA GLU A 324 -17.41 12.15 -8.27
C GLU A 324 -16.69 11.76 -6.98
N ALA A 325 -15.95 12.72 -6.41
CA ALA A 325 -15.32 12.55 -5.10
C ALA A 325 -16.38 12.31 -4.02
N ASP A 326 -17.47 13.09 -4.01
CA ASP A 326 -18.59 12.94 -3.08
C ASP A 326 -19.29 11.59 -3.23
N PHE A 327 -19.43 11.07 -4.45
CA PHE A 327 -19.97 9.73 -4.67
C PHE A 327 -19.10 8.66 -4.02
N ILE A 328 -17.79 8.71 -4.24
CA ILE A 328 -16.84 7.75 -3.64
C ILE A 328 -16.86 7.84 -2.11
N LEU A 329 -16.81 9.06 -1.56
CA LEU A 329 -16.89 9.31 -0.13
C LEU A 329 -18.20 8.76 0.45
N ASN A 330 -19.33 8.98 -0.22
CA ASN A 330 -20.62 8.45 0.21
C ASN A 330 -20.65 6.91 0.23
N VAL A 331 -20.02 6.25 -0.75
CA VAL A 331 -19.89 4.78 -0.75
C VAL A 331 -19.06 4.33 0.45
N LEU A 332 -17.90 4.95 0.66
CA LEU A 332 -17.00 4.61 1.78
C LEU A 332 -17.67 4.81 3.15
N GLU A 333 -18.38 5.92 3.34
CA GLU A 333 -19.02 6.27 4.60
C GLU A 333 -20.23 5.41 4.95
N ASN A 334 -21.01 5.01 3.95
CA ASN A 334 -22.36 4.46 4.17
C ASN A 334 -22.55 3.03 3.66
N LYS A 335 -21.68 2.52 2.80
CA LYS A 335 -21.93 1.26 2.08
C LYS A 335 -20.87 0.18 2.27
N ILE A 336 -19.73 0.46 2.90
CA ILE A 336 -18.65 -0.52 3.04
C ILE A 336 -18.65 -1.18 4.43
N VAL A 337 -18.39 -0.43 5.51
CA VAL A 337 -18.28 -0.98 6.88
C VAL A 337 -19.48 -0.67 7.78
N THR A 338 -20.34 0.26 7.36
CA THR A 338 -21.47 0.79 8.15
C THR A 338 -22.83 0.21 7.75
N SER A 339 -22.90 -0.51 6.63
CA SER A 339 -24.08 -1.20 6.10
C SER A 339 -24.03 -2.70 6.39
N PRO A 340 -25.15 -3.43 6.25
CA PRO A 340 -25.17 -4.90 6.38
C PRO A 340 -24.59 -5.60 5.14
N THR A 341 -23.46 -5.12 4.62
CA THR A 341 -22.66 -5.82 3.61
C THR A 341 -21.89 -6.96 4.24
N SER A 342 -21.31 -7.83 3.40
CA SER A 342 -20.42 -8.90 3.86
C SER A 342 -19.31 -8.41 4.79
N LEU A 343 -18.74 -7.22 4.56
CA LEU A 343 -17.74 -6.62 5.45
C LEU A 343 -18.36 -5.98 6.69
N GLY A 344 -19.40 -5.15 6.52
CA GLY A 344 -20.03 -4.44 7.64
C GLY A 344 -20.73 -5.36 8.65
N ALA A 345 -21.23 -6.53 8.22
CA ALA A 345 -21.79 -7.55 9.11
C ALA A 345 -20.81 -8.06 10.17
N PHE A 346 -19.49 -8.01 9.90
CA PHE A 346 -18.45 -8.41 10.86
C PHE A 346 -17.96 -7.27 11.75
N ALA A 347 -18.35 -6.02 11.50
CA ALA A 347 -17.89 -4.89 12.30
C ALA A 347 -18.23 -5.05 13.81
N PRO A 348 -19.44 -5.52 14.21
CA PRO A 348 -19.75 -5.80 15.61
C PRO A 348 -18.91 -6.94 16.20
N VAL A 349 -18.58 -7.95 15.41
CA VAL A 349 -17.75 -9.10 15.84
C VAL A 349 -16.34 -8.62 16.17
N VAL A 350 -15.71 -7.87 15.27
CA VAL A 350 -14.38 -7.29 15.47
C VAL A 350 -14.37 -6.37 16.70
N ALA A 351 -15.36 -5.48 16.83
CA ALA A 351 -15.48 -4.60 17.98
C ALA A 351 -15.66 -5.38 19.30
N THR A 352 -16.38 -6.50 19.28
CA THR A 352 -16.58 -7.36 20.45
C THR A 352 -15.28 -8.03 20.89
N ILE A 353 -14.43 -8.45 19.95
CA ILE A 353 -13.10 -9.00 20.27
C ILE A 353 -12.26 -7.92 20.96
N CYS A 354 -12.20 -6.71 20.38
CA CYS A 354 -11.43 -5.59 20.94
C CYS A 354 -11.93 -5.08 22.30
N LYS A 355 -13.25 -5.18 22.58
CA LYS A 355 -13.84 -4.74 23.85
C LYS A 355 -13.61 -5.70 25.02
N ASN A 356 -13.28 -6.97 24.74
CA ASN A 356 -13.16 -8.02 25.76
C ASN A 356 -11.75 -8.64 25.77
N PRO A 357 -10.69 -7.85 26.07
CA PRO A 357 -9.31 -8.35 26.04
C PRO A 357 -9.08 -9.51 27.03
N ASP A 358 -9.78 -9.53 28.18
CA ASP A 358 -9.66 -10.61 29.17
C ASP A 358 -10.22 -11.95 28.65
N LYS A 359 -11.23 -11.90 27.77
CA LYS A 359 -11.79 -13.11 27.13
C LYS A 359 -10.91 -13.60 25.98
N TYR A 360 -10.29 -12.67 25.27
CA TYR A 360 -9.43 -12.93 24.12
C TYR A 360 -7.97 -12.60 24.48
N ASP A 361 -7.45 -13.21 25.55
CA ASP A 361 -6.10 -12.94 26.08
C ASP A 361 -5.01 -13.66 25.27
N ASP A 362 -4.94 -13.35 23.98
CA ASP A 362 -3.88 -13.77 23.07
C ASP A 362 -3.29 -12.51 22.39
N GLU A 363 -1.97 -12.32 22.53
CA GLU A 363 -1.28 -11.13 22.02
C GLU A 363 -1.51 -10.93 20.52
N TYR A 364 -1.43 -12.01 19.74
CA TYR A 364 -1.51 -11.95 18.29
C TYR A 364 -2.94 -11.70 17.82
N LEU A 365 -3.94 -12.31 18.45
CA LEU A 365 -5.35 -12.02 18.20
C LEU A 365 -5.70 -10.58 18.53
N GLN A 366 -5.32 -10.07 19.69
CA GLN A 366 -5.60 -8.67 20.05
C GLN A 366 -4.94 -7.70 19.06
N CYS A 367 -3.68 -7.96 18.71
CA CYS A 367 -2.92 -7.23 17.70
C CYS A 367 -3.67 -7.15 16.36
N VAL A 368 -4.07 -8.30 15.81
CA VAL A 368 -4.77 -8.39 14.52
C VAL A 368 -6.19 -7.83 14.59
N ALA A 369 -6.93 -8.06 15.67
CA ALA A 369 -8.29 -7.55 15.84
C ALA A 369 -8.31 -6.03 15.94
N VAL A 370 -7.39 -5.45 16.72
CA VAL A 370 -7.21 -4.00 16.81
C VAL A 370 -6.79 -3.42 15.46
N GLN A 371 -5.88 -4.07 14.73
CA GLN A 371 -5.51 -3.67 13.38
C GLN A 371 -6.72 -3.70 12.42
N CYS A 372 -7.54 -4.74 12.49
CA CYS A 372 -8.76 -4.85 11.69
C CYS A 372 -9.73 -3.70 12.00
N LEU A 373 -9.94 -3.39 13.29
CA LEU A 373 -10.79 -2.28 13.71
C LEU A 373 -10.25 -0.94 13.19
N LEU A 374 -8.95 -0.69 13.31
CA LEU A 374 -8.29 0.52 12.80
C LEU A 374 -8.40 0.66 11.28
N ARG A 375 -8.26 -0.44 10.53
CA ARG A 375 -8.46 -0.42 9.07
C ARG A 375 -9.93 -0.18 8.69
N TYR A 376 -10.90 -0.66 9.47
CA TYR A 376 -12.30 -0.29 9.27
C TYR A 376 -12.54 1.20 9.55
N MET A 377 -11.88 1.74 10.59
CA MET A 377 -11.94 3.17 10.88
C MET A 377 -11.35 4.02 9.75
N LEU A 378 -10.33 3.54 9.02
CA LEU A 378 -9.81 4.23 7.83
C LEU A 378 -10.83 4.29 6.68
N VAL A 379 -11.79 3.37 6.61
CA VAL A 379 -12.80 3.35 5.54
C VAL A 379 -13.86 4.45 5.75
N SER A 380 -14.34 4.65 6.98
CA SER A 380 -15.45 5.56 7.28
C SER A 380 -15.15 6.43 8.50
N SER A 381 -15.30 7.74 8.35
CA SER A 381 -15.24 8.71 9.43
C SER A 381 -16.30 8.46 10.50
N LYS A 382 -17.53 8.07 10.12
CA LYS A 382 -18.61 7.73 11.07
C LYS A 382 -18.22 6.54 11.95
N PHE A 383 -17.64 5.50 11.33
CA PHE A 383 -17.14 4.34 12.06
C PHE A 383 -15.94 4.70 12.95
N CYS A 384 -15.05 5.57 12.46
CA CYS A 384 -13.93 6.12 13.21
C CYS A 384 -14.37 6.86 14.47
N SER A 385 -15.27 7.84 14.35
CA SER A 385 -15.79 8.62 15.48
C SER A 385 -16.43 7.74 16.56
N SER A 386 -17.10 6.67 16.14
CA SER A 386 -17.79 5.74 17.06
C SER A 386 -16.82 4.86 17.86
N ASN A 387 -15.63 4.57 17.32
CA ASN A 387 -14.67 3.63 17.90
C ASN A 387 -13.39 4.28 18.44
N ILE A 388 -13.13 5.57 18.16
CA ILE A 388 -11.87 6.22 18.55
C ILE A 388 -11.59 6.17 20.06
N LYS A 389 -12.62 6.31 20.90
CA LYS A 389 -12.50 6.20 22.36
C LYS A 389 -12.03 4.82 22.80
N LEU A 390 -12.50 3.76 22.13
CA LEU A 390 -12.09 2.39 22.41
C LEU A 390 -10.60 2.21 22.09
N ILE A 391 -10.12 2.72 20.96
CA ILE A 391 -8.70 2.65 20.57
C ILE A 391 -7.79 3.28 21.63
N PHE A 392 -8.10 4.49 22.10
CA PHE A 392 -7.29 5.13 23.14
C PHE A 392 -7.40 4.44 24.49
N THR A 393 -8.56 3.84 24.81
CA THR A 393 -8.70 2.99 26.00
C THR A 393 -7.79 1.76 25.92
N ILE A 394 -7.72 1.11 24.75
CA ILE A 394 -6.82 -0.04 24.53
C ILE A 394 -5.36 0.42 24.60
N LEU A 395 -5.01 1.55 23.99
CA LEU A 395 -3.65 2.09 23.99
C LEU A 395 -3.11 2.33 25.41
N GLU A 396 -3.96 2.80 26.33
CA GLU A 396 -3.57 3.02 27.72
C GLU A 396 -3.57 1.75 28.58
N LYS A 397 -4.51 0.83 28.35
CA LYS A 397 -4.68 -0.35 29.22
C LYS A 397 -3.95 -1.60 28.77
N THR A 398 -3.57 -1.71 27.51
CA THR A 398 -2.97 -2.94 26.99
C THR A 398 -1.60 -3.21 27.61
N LYS A 399 -1.38 -4.46 28.01
CA LYS A 399 -0.08 -4.98 28.46
C LYS A 399 0.88 -5.29 27.30
N TYR A 400 0.34 -5.44 26.09
CA TYR A 400 1.09 -5.86 24.90
C TYR A 400 1.64 -4.67 24.12
N PHE A 401 2.97 -4.57 24.04
CA PHE A 401 3.63 -3.46 23.33
C PHE A 401 3.41 -3.51 21.81
N GLU A 402 3.24 -4.70 21.22
CA GLU A 402 2.92 -4.83 19.78
C GLU A 402 1.58 -4.18 19.43
N VAL A 403 0.58 -4.32 20.31
CA VAL A 403 -0.73 -3.66 20.15
C VAL A 403 -0.57 -2.14 20.18
N LYS A 404 0.25 -1.60 21.09
CA LYS A 404 0.56 -0.17 21.15
C LYS A 404 1.21 0.32 19.84
N CYS A 405 2.24 -0.38 19.35
CA CYS A 405 2.91 -0.05 18.09
C CYS A 405 1.93 0.00 16.91
N ILE A 406 1.03 -0.97 16.80
CA ILE A 406 0.02 -1.02 15.73
C ILE A 406 -0.96 0.14 15.82
N ILE A 407 -1.44 0.46 17.03
CA ILE A 407 -2.31 1.61 17.23
C ILE A 407 -1.60 2.88 16.76
N ILE A 408 -0.37 3.11 17.20
CA ILE A 408 0.38 4.33 16.89
C ILE A 408 0.63 4.49 15.38
N ILE A 409 0.99 3.41 14.69
CA ILE A 409 1.19 3.42 13.23
C ILE A 409 -0.11 3.80 12.50
N ASN A 410 -1.22 3.12 12.81
CA ASN A 410 -2.49 3.36 12.11
C ASN A 410 -3.14 4.69 12.54
N LEU A 411 -2.87 5.21 13.74
CA LEU A 411 -3.30 6.55 14.13
C LEU A 411 -2.66 7.63 13.25
N GLY A 412 -1.43 7.40 12.75
CA GLY A 412 -0.81 8.28 11.77
C GLY A 412 -1.60 8.34 10.47
N ASP A 413 -2.01 7.17 9.94
CA ASP A 413 -2.82 7.10 8.72
C ASP A 413 -4.23 7.68 8.94
N LEU A 414 -4.82 7.45 10.13
CA LEU A 414 -6.12 8.02 10.50
C LEU A 414 -6.06 9.54 10.66
N LEU A 415 -4.96 10.08 11.19
CA LEU A 415 -4.78 11.52 11.31
C LEU A 415 -4.65 12.17 9.93
N GLU A 416 -3.98 11.51 8.99
CA GLU A 416 -3.89 11.98 7.62
C GLU A 416 -5.26 12.04 6.94
N ARG A 417 -6.09 11.01 7.16
CA ARG A 417 -7.39 10.89 6.50
C ARG A 417 -8.50 11.69 7.20
N PHE A 418 -8.53 11.68 8.53
CA PHE A 418 -9.59 12.26 9.36
C PHE A 418 -9.01 13.14 10.48
N PRO A 419 -8.30 14.24 10.14
CA PRO A 419 -7.56 15.05 11.12
C PRO A 419 -8.46 15.57 12.25
N ASN A 420 -9.68 16.00 11.92
CA ASN A 420 -10.63 16.55 12.90
C ASN A 420 -11.06 15.55 13.98
N ILE A 421 -11.00 14.24 13.70
CA ILE A 421 -11.36 13.19 14.67
C ILE A 421 -10.17 12.88 15.58
N ILE A 422 -8.95 12.88 15.03
CA ILE A 422 -7.76 12.39 15.72
C ILE A 422 -6.98 13.51 16.43
N GLU A 423 -6.95 14.75 15.91
CA GLU A 423 -6.22 15.86 16.52
C GLU A 423 -6.54 16.08 18.02
N PRO A 424 -7.81 15.99 18.48
CA PRO A 424 -8.13 16.13 19.90
C PRO A 424 -7.42 15.11 20.82
N TRP A 425 -6.99 13.99 20.27
CA TRP A 425 -6.31 12.91 20.99
C TRP A 425 -4.79 12.91 20.80
N SER A 426 -4.23 13.86 20.05
CA SER A 426 -2.81 13.91 19.69
C SER A 426 -1.87 13.87 20.90
N LEU A 427 -2.26 14.44 22.04
CA LEU A 427 -1.48 14.39 23.29
C LEU A 427 -1.19 12.96 23.76
N TYR A 428 -2.17 12.05 23.64
CA TYR A 428 -1.98 10.64 24.00
C TYR A 428 -0.97 9.94 23.10
N ILE A 429 -0.84 10.39 21.84
CA ILE A 429 0.18 9.91 20.90
C ILE A 429 1.56 10.41 21.36
N TYR A 430 1.71 11.71 21.65
CA TYR A 430 2.96 12.28 22.15
C TYR A 430 3.43 11.64 23.47
N ASN A 431 2.51 11.31 24.38
CA ASN A 431 2.83 10.66 25.64
C ASN A 431 3.49 9.29 25.48
N ARG A 432 3.38 8.65 24.31
CA ARG A 432 4.05 7.36 24.02
C ARG A 432 5.55 7.52 23.68
N LEU A 433 6.05 8.74 23.53
CA LEU A 433 7.51 9.00 23.49
C LEU A 433 8.19 8.63 24.82
N ASN A 434 7.45 8.70 25.93
CA ASN A 434 7.91 8.35 27.27
C ASN A 434 7.47 6.93 27.70
N ASP A 435 7.11 6.05 26.76
CA ASP A 435 6.73 4.68 27.09
C ASP A 435 7.93 3.87 27.61
N THR A 436 7.71 2.98 28.56
CA THR A 436 8.72 2.06 29.12
C THR A 436 9.42 1.18 28.07
N ASN A 437 8.75 0.89 26.95
CA ASN A 437 9.27 0.01 25.93
C ASN A 437 9.91 0.80 24.77
N LEU A 438 11.21 0.56 24.53
CA LEU A 438 11.99 1.22 23.48
C LEU A 438 11.39 1.07 22.07
N LYS A 439 10.76 -0.07 21.76
CA LYS A 439 10.11 -0.29 20.46
C LYS A 439 8.92 0.64 20.28
N VAL A 440 8.14 0.87 21.33
CA VAL A 440 7.01 1.81 21.33
C VAL A 440 7.54 3.23 21.16
N GLN A 441 8.59 3.61 21.89
CA GLN A 441 9.23 4.93 21.75
C GLN A 441 9.73 5.18 20.32
N LYS A 442 10.50 4.24 19.74
CA LYS A 442 10.99 4.32 18.35
C LYS A 442 9.85 4.43 17.34
N THR A 443 8.81 3.61 17.50
CA THR A 443 7.63 3.63 16.61
C THR A 443 6.91 4.98 16.69
N THR A 444 6.73 5.49 17.91
CA THR A 444 6.09 6.79 18.17
C THR A 444 6.90 7.93 17.56
N PHE A 445 8.21 7.94 17.80
CA PHE A 445 9.12 8.94 17.24
C PHE A 445 9.02 8.97 15.72
N TYR A 446 9.12 7.79 15.08
CA TYR A 446 9.03 7.68 13.62
C TYR A 446 7.71 8.22 13.08
N CYS A 447 6.58 7.84 13.69
CA CYS A 447 5.25 8.28 13.26
C CYS A 447 5.09 9.80 13.39
N ILE A 448 5.43 10.36 14.55
CA ILE A 448 5.33 11.81 14.80
C ILE A 448 6.27 12.58 13.86
N ALA A 449 7.51 12.13 13.68
CA ALA A 449 8.46 12.75 12.75
C ALA A 449 7.89 12.80 11.32
N LYS A 450 7.34 11.69 10.83
CA LYS A 450 6.71 11.61 9.50
C LYS A 450 5.53 12.57 9.37
N LEU A 451 4.68 12.66 10.39
CA LEU A 451 3.49 13.52 10.38
C LEU A 451 3.84 15.01 10.43
N LEU A 452 4.83 15.39 11.24
CA LEU A 452 5.35 16.76 11.32
C LEU A 452 6.03 17.17 10.01
N LEU A 453 6.86 16.30 9.42
CA LEU A 453 7.51 16.59 8.13
C LEU A 453 6.51 16.71 6.97
N ARG A 454 5.29 16.20 7.11
CA ARG A 454 4.21 16.32 6.12
C ARG A 454 3.17 17.40 6.47
N ASP A 455 3.44 18.21 7.50
CA ASP A 455 2.55 19.27 7.99
C ASP A 455 1.14 18.78 8.39
N MET A 456 1.00 17.48 8.69
CA MET A 456 -0.26 16.87 9.16
C MET A 456 -0.48 17.05 10.67
N LEU A 457 0.61 17.27 11.41
CA LEU A 457 0.58 17.72 12.80
C LEU A 457 1.17 19.12 12.86
N ARG A 458 0.48 20.03 13.56
CA ARG A 458 1.05 21.34 13.86
C ARG A 458 2.22 21.16 14.83
N VAL A 459 3.34 21.81 14.52
CA VAL A 459 4.47 21.90 15.44
C VAL A 459 4.01 22.70 16.66
N LYS A 460 3.71 21.99 17.75
CA LYS A 460 3.35 22.56 19.07
C LYS A 460 4.53 22.38 20.02
N SER A 461 4.40 22.86 21.25
CA SER A 461 5.38 22.69 22.34
C SER A 461 5.83 21.23 22.58
N HIS A 462 5.06 20.25 22.12
CA HIS A 462 5.40 18.82 22.23
C HIS A 462 6.59 18.35 21.37
N ILE A 463 7.07 19.14 20.41
CA ILE A 463 8.31 18.81 19.69
C ILE A 463 9.53 18.78 20.64
N ALA A 464 9.44 19.48 21.78
CA ALA A 464 10.49 19.48 22.80
C ALA A 464 10.79 18.06 23.33
N PHE A 465 9.77 17.20 23.47
CA PHE A 465 9.97 15.79 23.85
C PHE A 465 10.85 15.04 22.86
N MET A 466 10.81 15.40 21.57
CA MET A 466 11.66 14.78 20.54
C MET A 466 13.10 15.28 20.59
N ALA A 467 13.30 16.53 21.05
CA ALA A 467 14.63 17.15 21.18
C ALA A 467 15.44 16.56 22.34
N VAL A 468 14.79 16.05 23.39
CA VAL A 468 15.47 15.37 24.52
C VAL A 468 16.33 14.21 24.03
N PHE A 469 15.85 13.43 23.05
CA PHE A 469 16.59 12.31 22.46
C PHE A 469 17.90 12.70 21.77
N ILE A 470 18.15 13.99 21.48
CA ILE A 470 19.45 14.45 20.96
C ILE A 470 20.55 14.22 22.00
N SER A 471 20.23 14.38 23.29
CA SER A 471 21.18 14.31 24.41
C SER A 471 21.35 12.90 24.97
N GLU A 472 20.45 11.97 24.67
CA GLU A 472 20.53 10.60 25.18
C GLU A 472 21.67 9.80 24.53
N THR A 473 22.38 9.02 25.35
CA THR A 473 23.56 8.23 24.94
C THR A 473 23.21 6.85 24.37
N SER A 474 21.94 6.63 23.97
CA SER A 474 21.49 5.35 23.42
C SER A 474 21.22 5.43 21.90
N ASN A 475 21.76 4.45 21.17
CA ASN A 475 21.84 4.42 19.70
C ASN A 475 20.46 4.21 19.03
N ASP A 476 20.38 4.57 17.74
CA ASP A 476 19.18 4.72 16.89
C ASP A 476 18.28 5.93 17.21
N LEU A 477 17.78 6.12 18.43
CA LEU A 477 16.86 7.23 18.74
C LEU A 477 17.54 8.60 18.63
N SER A 478 18.79 8.70 19.09
CA SER A 478 19.61 9.90 18.91
C SER A 478 19.83 10.22 17.42
N ASP A 479 20.08 9.20 16.59
CA ASP A 479 20.25 9.37 15.15
C ASP A 479 18.95 9.75 14.45
N MET A 480 17.82 9.13 14.83
CA MET A 480 16.50 9.50 14.35
C MET A 480 16.17 10.96 14.68
N SER A 481 16.51 11.42 15.90
CA SER A 481 16.30 12.80 16.31
C SER A 481 17.16 13.79 15.55
N LYS A 482 18.47 13.53 15.44
CA LYS A 482 19.38 14.34 14.61
C LYS A 482 18.90 14.43 13.16
N ASN A 483 18.54 13.30 12.55
CA ASN A 483 18.04 13.24 11.18
C ASN A 483 16.73 14.03 11.02
N PHE A 484 15.81 13.91 11.98
CA PHE A 484 14.54 14.64 11.97
C PHE A 484 14.75 16.16 12.05
N PHE A 485 15.54 16.66 13.02
CA PHE A 485 15.78 18.10 13.15
C PHE A 485 16.60 18.67 11.99
N ASN A 486 17.53 17.89 11.42
CA ASN A 486 18.21 18.28 10.18
C ASN A 486 17.20 18.42 9.03
N ALA A 487 16.32 17.43 8.83
CA ALA A 487 15.28 17.51 7.81
C ALA A 487 14.29 18.67 8.06
N LEU A 488 13.95 18.94 9.31
CA LEU A 488 13.06 20.03 9.69
C LEU A 488 13.70 21.41 9.46
N SER A 489 15.01 21.54 9.67
CA SER A 489 15.76 22.80 9.43
C SER A 489 15.78 23.24 7.96
N VAL A 490 15.58 22.29 7.04
CA VAL A 490 15.49 22.54 5.60
C VAL A 490 14.08 22.96 5.18
N LYS A 491 13.04 22.55 5.93
CA LYS A 491 11.67 23.07 5.74
C LYS A 491 11.58 24.46 6.38
N ASP A 492 10.61 25.25 5.92
CA ASP A 492 10.30 26.63 6.33
C ASP A 492 10.60 26.96 7.81
N ASN A 493 10.83 28.24 8.12
CA ASN A 493 11.26 28.83 9.41
C ASN A 493 10.48 28.42 10.70
N HIS A 494 9.59 27.43 10.65
CA HIS A 494 8.91 26.76 11.75
C HIS A 494 9.82 26.37 12.92
N LEU A 495 11.08 25.97 12.67
CA LEU A 495 11.99 25.61 13.75
C LEU A 495 12.27 26.80 14.67
N TYR A 496 12.48 28.00 14.12
CA TYR A 496 12.80 29.19 14.91
C TYR A 496 11.71 29.57 15.91
N ASN A 497 10.45 29.36 15.55
CA ASN A 497 9.32 29.68 16.42
C ASN A 497 9.20 28.74 17.63
N VAL A 498 9.80 27.55 17.57
CA VAL A 498 9.64 26.52 18.60
C VAL A 498 10.93 26.26 19.36
N LEU A 499 12.06 26.84 18.93
CA LEU A 499 13.32 26.83 19.67
C LEU A 499 13.17 27.32 21.12
N PRO A 500 12.48 28.43 21.44
CA PRO A 500 12.34 28.88 22.83
C PRO A 500 11.65 27.84 23.73
N ASP A 501 10.60 27.19 23.21
CA ASP A 501 9.87 26.14 23.93
C ASP A 501 10.74 24.89 24.13
N ILE A 502 11.49 24.50 23.09
CA ILE A 502 12.45 23.39 23.16
C ILE A 502 13.49 23.65 24.25
N PHE A 503 14.12 24.84 24.26
CA PHE A 503 15.13 25.17 25.26
C PHE A 503 14.55 25.20 26.67
N SER A 504 13.39 25.82 26.86
CA SER A 504 12.72 25.90 28.17
C SER A 504 12.44 24.50 28.73
N HIS A 505 11.97 23.58 27.89
CA HIS A 505 11.68 22.22 28.30
C HIS A 505 12.94 21.40 28.59
N ILE A 506 13.98 21.52 27.75
CA ILE A 506 15.26 20.81 27.97
C ILE A 506 15.91 21.24 29.28
N ILE A 507 15.88 22.54 29.61
CA ILE A 507 16.41 23.06 30.88
C ILE A 507 15.64 22.43 32.04
N THR A 508 14.30 22.47 32.00
CA THR A 508 13.44 21.88 33.04
C THR A 508 13.70 20.38 33.23
N VAL A 509 13.92 19.63 32.15
CA VAL A 509 14.18 18.18 32.22
C VAL A 509 15.60 17.87 32.72
N LYS A 510 16.58 18.73 32.43
CA LYS A 510 17.95 18.58 32.95
C LYS A 510 18.04 18.90 34.44
N ASP A 511 17.33 19.91 34.91
CA ASP A 511 17.26 20.26 36.34
C ASP A 511 16.64 19.13 37.20
N ILE A 512 15.89 18.19 36.58
CA ILE A 512 15.31 17.02 37.25
C ILE A 512 16.29 15.82 37.30
N ASN A 513 17.36 15.83 36.50
CA ASN A 513 18.33 14.73 36.38
C ASN A 513 19.70 15.07 37.02
N GLU A 514 19.82 16.16 37.78
CA GLU A 514 21.02 16.51 38.54
C GLU A 514 21.08 15.90 39.97
N ASP A 515 20.15 15.00 40.32
CA ASP A 515 20.20 14.17 41.55
C ASP A 515 20.69 12.73 41.29
#